data_AF-A0A3D3LLJ6-F1
#
_entry.id   AF-A0A3D3LLJ6-F1
#
_cell.length_a   1.000
_cell.length_b   1.000
_cell.length_c   1.000
_cell.angle_alpha   90.00
_cell.angle_beta   90.00
_cell.angle_gamma   90.00
#
_symmetry.space_group_name_H-M   'P 1'
#
loop_
_entity.id
_entity.type
_entity.pdbx_description
1 polymer ?
#
loop_
_entity_poly.entity_id
_entity_poly.type
_entity_poly.pdbx_seq_one_letter_code
_entity_poly.pdbx_strand_id
1 'polypeptide(L)' 'GAQLALNGPVRATANAAAFAFSVTTESPNGAIQVDVIDTFKFDADGKVIEMCAYWGQSNVKM' A
#
# COMPACT_ATOMS: atom_id res chain seq x y z
N GLY A 1 11.73 -4.45 10.99
CA GLY A 1 11.42 -4.03 9.62
C GLY A 1 9.93 -3.81 9.50
N ALA A 2 9.44 -3.19 8.43
CA ALA A 2 8.01 -3.02 8.23
C ALA A 2 7.34 -4.37 7.89
N GLN A 3 6.20 -4.66 8.50
CA GLN A 3 5.34 -5.79 8.16
C GLN A 3 4.18 -5.29 7.30
N LEU A 4 3.89 -6.00 6.21
CA LEU A 4 2.80 -5.66 5.29
C LEU A 4 1.73 -6.75 5.32
N ALA A 5 0.46 -6.36 5.32
CA ALA A 5 -0.69 -7.27 5.25
C ALA A 5 -1.75 -6.73 4.27
N LEU A 6 -2.20 -7.57 3.32
CA LEU A 6 -3.26 -7.21 2.38
C LEU A 6 -4.63 -7.17 3.07
N ASN A 7 -5.38 -6.11 2.82
CA ASN A 7 -6.74 -5.91 3.31
C ASN A 7 -7.77 -6.28 2.22
N GLY A 8 -7.65 -7.50 1.72
CA GLY A 8 -8.48 -8.05 0.64
C GLY A 8 -7.69 -8.30 -0.66
N PRO A 9 -8.39 -8.69 -1.75
CA PRO A 9 -7.73 -9.06 -2.99
C PRO A 9 -7.16 -7.84 -3.72
N VAL A 10 -6.10 -8.06 -4.49
CA VAL A 10 -5.63 -7.08 -5.48
C VAL A 10 -6.66 -6.98 -6.59
N ARG A 11 -7.04 -5.77 -6.97
CA ARG A 11 -7.88 -5.52 -8.15
C ARG A 11 -6.95 -5.13 -9.29
N ALA A 12 -6.94 -5.89 -10.37
CA ALA A 12 -6.04 -5.68 -11.50
C ALA A 12 -6.82 -5.61 -12.82
N THR A 13 -6.30 -4.81 -13.74
CA THR A 13 -6.73 -4.67 -15.14
C THR A 13 -5.51 -4.86 -16.05
N ALA A 14 -5.65 -4.63 -17.36
CA ALA A 14 -4.56 -4.84 -18.31
C ALA A 14 -3.26 -4.09 -17.98
N ASN A 15 -3.35 -2.85 -17.48
CA ASN A 15 -2.18 -1.99 -17.24
C ASN A 15 -2.23 -1.23 -15.90
N ALA A 16 -3.11 -1.63 -14.98
CA ALA A 16 -3.23 -0.99 -13.68
C ALA A 16 -3.63 -1.99 -12.59
N ALA A 17 -3.18 -1.73 -11.37
CA ALA A 17 -3.57 -2.46 -10.17
C ALA A 17 -3.88 -1.51 -9.02
N ALA A 18 -4.84 -1.88 -8.17
CA ALA A 18 -5.16 -1.20 -6.94
C ALA A 18 -5.28 -2.22 -5.79
N PHE A 19 -4.68 -1.92 -4.64
CA PHE A 19 -4.70 -2.82 -3.49
C PHE A 19 -4.65 -2.05 -2.17
N ALA A 20 -5.50 -2.49 -1.23
CA ALA A 20 -5.51 -1.99 0.13
C ALA A 20 -4.63 -2.89 1.00
N PHE A 21 -3.82 -2.29 1.88
CA PHE A 21 -2.94 -3.02 2.79
C PHE A 21 -2.65 -2.18 4.04
N SER A 22 -2.11 -2.83 5.06
CA SER A 22 -1.61 -2.19 6.27
C SER A 22 -0.10 -2.35 6.36
N VAL A 23 0.58 -1.29 6.76
CA VAL A 23 2.02 -1.27 7.06
C VAL A 23 2.20 -1.10 8.56
N THR A 24 2.77 -2.09 9.23
CA THR A 24 3.07 -2.03 10.66
C THR A 24 4.58 -1.92 10.87
N THR A 25 5.02 -0.91 11.62
CA THR A 25 6.43 -0.69 11.94
C THR A 25 6.61 -0.49 13.44
N GLU A 26 7.58 -1.21 14.01
CA GLU A 26 8.00 -1.00 15.40
C GLU A 26 8.70 0.36 15.55
N SER A 27 8.31 1.12 16.58
CA SER A 27 9.00 2.36 16.98
C SER A 27 9.33 2.31 18.48
N PRO A 28 10.26 3.15 18.97
CA PRO A 28 10.55 3.25 20.41
C PRO A 28 9.32 3.58 21.27
N ASN A 29 8.28 4.17 20.67
CA ASN A 29 7.06 4.60 21.35
C ASN A 29 5.89 3.60 21.17
N GLY A 30 6.13 2.43 20.58
CA GLY A 30 5.11 1.44 20.24
C GLY A 30 5.00 1.18 18.74
N ALA A 31 4.25 0.14 18.37
CA ALA A 31 4.00 -0.20 16.98
C ALA A 31 3.09 0.85 16.32
N ILE A 32 3.48 1.33 15.15
CA ILE A 32 2.67 2.24 14.33
C ILE A 32 2.14 1.43 13.15
N GLN A 33 0.83 1.51 12.92
CA GLN A 33 0.20 0.95 11.73
C GLN A 33 -0.35 2.06 10.84
N VAL A 34 -0.13 1.96 9.53
CA VAL A 34 -0.74 2.85 8.53
C VAL A 34 -1.53 2.01 7.53
N ASP A 35 -2.80 2.35 7.34
CA ASP A 35 -3.62 1.74 6.28
C ASP A 35 -3.46 2.53 4.98
N VAL A 36 -3.12 1.84 3.89
CA VAL A 36 -2.76 2.43 2.60
C VAL A 36 -3.56 1.78 1.48
N ILE A 37 -3.93 2.57 0.47
CA ILE A 37 -4.32 2.05 -0.85
C ILE A 37 -3.25 2.48 -1.84
N ASP A 38 -2.58 1.52 -2.47
CA ASP A 38 -1.66 1.80 -3.56
C ASP A 38 -2.37 1.58 -4.90
N THR A 39 -2.05 2.45 -5.87
CA THR A 39 -2.37 2.24 -7.29
C THR A 39 -1.09 2.21 -8.11
N PHE A 40 -0.93 1.17 -8.93
CA PHE A 40 0.17 1.06 -9.88
C PHE A 40 -0.36 1.19 -11.31
N LYS A 41 0.41 1.86 -12.18
CA LYS A 41 0.28 1.74 -13.64
C LYS A 41 1.50 1.01 -14.19
N PHE A 42 1.29 0.20 -15.21
CA PHE A 42 2.32 -0.60 -15.85
C PHE A 42 2.49 -0.22 -17.32
N ASP A 43 3.71 -0.33 -17.84
CA ASP A 43 3.98 -0.28 -19.28
C ASP A 43 3.70 -1.62 -19.98
N ALA A 44 4.00 -1.67 -21.28
CA ALA A 44 3.81 -2.87 -22.10
C ALA A 44 4.73 -4.05 -21.70
N ASP A 45 5.85 -3.77 -21.03
CA ASP A 45 6.78 -4.79 -20.52
C ASP A 45 6.40 -5.25 -19.09
N GLY A 46 5.29 -4.76 -18.55
CA GLY A 46 4.81 -5.06 -17.20
C GLY A 46 5.62 -4.38 -16.09
N LYS A 47 6.39 -3.34 -16.39
CA LYS A 47 7.12 -2.55 -15.39
C LYS A 47 6.23 -1.45 -14.83
N VAL A 48 6.37 -1.18 -13.53
CA VAL A 48 5.65 -0.09 -12.87
C VAL A 48 6.21 1.24 -13.39
N ILE A 49 5.35 2.05 -14.00
CA ILE A 49 5.68 3.41 -14.49
C ILE A 49 5.08 4.52 -13.63
N GLU A 50 4.09 4.19 -12.79
CA GLU A 50 3.51 5.11 -11.82
C GLU A 50 3.09 4.33 -10.57
N MET A 51 3.38 4.90 -9.41
CA MET A 51 2.98 4.39 -8.10
C MET A 51 2.42 5.56 -7.29
N CYS A 52 1.17 5.44 -6.83
CA CYS A 52 0.56 6.41 -5.93
C CYS A 52 0.11 5.67 -4.66
N ALA A 53 0.56 6.16 -3.50
CA ALA A 53 0.13 5.68 -2.20
C ALA A 53 -0.87 6.68 -1.61
N TYR A 54 -2.11 6.23 -1.43
CA TYR A 54 -3.18 7.02 -0.85
C TYR A 54 -3.31 6.70 0.64
N TRP A 55 -2.92 7.66 1.47
CA TRP A 55 -3.08 7.64 2.93
C TRP A 55 -2.96 9.06 3.48
N GLY A 56 -3.45 9.28 4.69
CA GLY A 56 -3.30 10.52 5.44
C GLY A 56 -3.36 10.28 6.95
N GLN A 57 -3.40 11.35 7.74
CA GLN A 57 -3.34 11.25 9.20
C GLN A 57 -4.44 10.36 9.79
N SER A 58 -5.64 10.37 9.21
CA SER A 58 -6.77 9.53 9.63
C SER A 58 -6.55 8.02 9.43
N ASN A 59 -5.52 7.64 8.67
CA ASN A 59 -5.18 6.24 8.40
C ASN A 59 -4.05 5.72 9.30
N VAL A 60 -3.49 6.57 10.17
CA VAL A 60 -2.44 6.21 11.13
C VAL A 60 -3.08 5.71 12.43
N LYS A 61 -2.61 4.57 12.92
CA LYS A 61 -3.03 3.93 14.18
C LYS A 61 -1.80 3.73 15.07
N MET A 62 -1.99 4.00 16.35
CA MET A 62 -0.99 3.81 17.42
C MET A 62 -1.53 2.80 18.44
#